data_AF-A0A3D5EI35-F1
#
_entry.id   AF-A0A3D5EI35-F1
#
_cell.length_a   1.000
_cell.length_b   1.000
_cell.length_c   1.000
_cell.angle_alpha   90.00
_cell.angle_beta   90.00
_cell.angle_gamma   90.00
#
_symmetry.space_group_name_H-M   'P 1'
#
loop_
_entity.id
_entity.type
_entity.pdbx_description
1 polymer ?
#
loop_
_entity_poly.entity_id
_entity_poly.type
_entity_poly.pdbx_seq_one_letter_code
_entity_poly.pdbx_strand_id
1 'polypeptide(L)'
;MDIYNKGGASLVGSKVFLTIVSFVFFIFALFAVYFFEGHVKSDVLGSIDQEFTETQERLKEIVTSSIAESKSDLRFLYSTPPISGLPRAEFNDGIDPYDGTTYNQWKERLETIFIGFMENNLAVEQLRVIAVTAEGRELIRVQRVGASVEAVPDYSLQAKSGEPYFLPSSQLETNQIYMSPLTLNKEFGEVVFPYQPMLRFSIPIFSDKGKRYAFLIMNVNANALIDNLKRTVFNYSDLIISSSEGDFVYHPIEEYQFSRDLNPEITWDKVYSQKVQYQDSIR
;
A
#
# COMPACT_ATOMS: atom_id res chain seq x y z
N MET A 1 -2.38 70.64 -80.83
CA MET A 1 -1.38 69.55 -80.90
C MET A 1 -1.61 68.70 -79.66
N ASP A 2 -2.40 67.64 -79.83
CA ASP A 2 -2.71 66.63 -78.83
C ASP A 2 -1.45 65.95 -78.30
N ILE A 3 -1.37 65.74 -76.97
CA ILE A 3 -0.87 64.47 -76.39
C ILE A 3 -1.65 64.16 -75.10
N TYR A 4 -2.72 63.39 -75.29
CA TYR A 4 -3.15 62.21 -74.52
C TYR A 4 -2.80 62.05 -73.02
N ASN A 5 -3.88 62.13 -72.24
CA ASN A 5 -4.24 61.33 -71.07
C ASN A 5 -3.58 59.93 -70.98
N LYS A 6 -2.92 59.62 -69.83
CA LYS A 6 -2.92 58.30 -69.17
C LYS A 6 -2.25 58.39 -67.79
N GLY A 7 -3.02 58.85 -66.80
CA GLY A 7 -2.66 58.84 -65.38
C GLY A 7 -3.69 58.14 -64.49
N GLY A 8 -4.40 57.15 -65.04
CA GLY A 8 -5.37 56.33 -64.31
C GLY A 8 -4.82 54.92 -64.07
N ALA A 9 -3.63 54.79 -63.48
CA ALA A 9 -3.16 53.50 -62.99
C ALA A 9 -4.02 53.09 -61.78
N SER A 10 -4.53 51.86 -61.80
CA SER A 10 -5.73 51.40 -61.10
C SER A 10 -5.65 51.46 -59.57
N LEU A 11 -6.24 52.49 -58.96
CA LEU A 11 -6.61 52.51 -57.53
C LEU A 11 -7.44 51.28 -57.12
N VAL A 12 -8.22 50.73 -58.06
CA VAL A 12 -8.98 49.48 -57.89
C VAL A 12 -8.04 48.27 -57.78
N GLY A 13 -6.95 48.22 -58.55
CA GLY A 13 -5.98 47.12 -58.50
C GLY A 13 -5.17 47.09 -57.20
N SER A 14 -4.79 48.26 -56.69
CA SER A 14 -4.08 48.37 -55.39
C SER A 14 -4.97 47.99 -54.20
N LYS A 15 -6.24 48.41 -54.19
CA LYS A 15 -7.20 48.01 -53.15
C LYS A 15 -7.47 46.51 -53.18
N VAL A 16 -7.72 45.94 -54.37
CA VAL A 16 -7.94 44.49 -54.53
C VAL A 16 -6.71 43.68 -54.09
N PHE A 17 -5.51 44.14 -54.44
CA PHE A 17 -4.25 43.53 -54.00
C PHE A 17 -4.10 43.56 -52.46
N LEU A 18 -4.32 44.71 -51.83
CA LEU A 18 -4.27 44.84 -50.36
C LEU A 18 -5.29 43.93 -49.65
N THR A 19 -6.49 43.79 -50.21
CA THR A 19 -7.51 42.89 -49.65
C THR A 19 -7.08 41.43 -49.75
N ILE A 20 -6.51 41.02 -50.89
CA ILE A 20 -6.00 39.65 -51.08
C ILE A 20 -4.86 39.36 -50.11
N VAL A 21 -3.89 40.28 -49.97
CA VAL A 21 -2.77 40.13 -49.02
C VAL A 21 -3.27 40.04 -47.58
N SER A 22 -4.21 40.88 -47.19
CA SER A 22 -4.80 40.87 -45.85
C SER A 22 -5.55 39.56 -45.57
N PHE A 23 -6.27 39.04 -46.57
CA PHE A 23 -6.98 37.76 -46.46
C PHE A 23 -6.02 36.58 -46.35
N VAL A 24 -4.94 36.55 -47.14
CA VAL A 24 -3.89 35.52 -47.04
C VAL A 24 -3.19 35.58 -45.68
N PHE A 25 -2.87 36.77 -45.18
CA PHE A 25 -2.29 36.95 -43.86
C PHE A 25 -3.23 36.46 -42.75
N PHE A 26 -4.53 36.75 -42.87
CA PHE A 26 -5.54 36.26 -41.93
C PHE A 26 -5.65 34.73 -41.94
N ILE A 27 -5.67 34.09 -43.11
CA ILE A 27 -5.65 32.63 -43.23
C ILE A 27 -4.38 32.05 -42.61
N PHE A 28 -3.22 32.64 -42.87
CA PHE A 28 -1.96 32.19 -42.29
C PHE A 28 -1.95 32.33 -40.77
N ALA A 29 -2.49 33.44 -40.23
CA ALA A 29 -2.63 33.64 -38.79
C ALA A 29 -3.57 32.60 -38.17
N LEU A 30 -4.71 32.29 -38.80
CA LEU A 30 -5.61 31.23 -38.36
C LEU A 30 -4.93 29.85 -38.38
N PHE A 31 -4.15 29.56 -39.43
CA PHE A 31 -3.41 28.31 -39.53
C PHE A 31 -2.30 28.21 -38.48
N ALA A 32 -1.59 29.30 -38.21
CA ALA A 32 -0.58 29.38 -37.16
C ALA A 32 -1.17 29.18 -35.76
N VAL A 33 -2.32 29.79 -35.47
CA VAL A 33 -3.07 29.59 -34.21
C VAL A 33 -3.51 28.14 -34.07
N TYR A 34 -4.12 27.56 -35.10
CA TYR A 34 -4.56 26.16 -35.09
C TYR A 34 -3.38 25.19 -34.87
N PHE A 35 -2.26 25.41 -35.57
CA PHE A 35 -1.06 24.59 -35.42
C PHE A 35 -0.45 24.75 -34.02
N PHE A 36 -0.37 25.98 -33.51
CA PHE A 36 0.17 26.27 -32.17
C PHE A 36 -0.70 25.65 -31.07
N GLU A 37 -2.03 25.80 -31.14
CA GLU A 37 -2.96 25.17 -30.18
C GLU A 37 -2.85 23.64 -30.20
N GLY A 38 -2.74 23.03 -31.39
CA GLY A 38 -2.56 21.59 -31.54
C GLY A 38 -1.26 21.09 -30.94
N HIS A 39 -0.15 21.80 -31.18
CA HIS A 39 1.16 21.44 -30.66
C HIS A 39 1.24 21.59 -29.14
N VAL A 40 0.79 22.75 -28.60
CA VAL A 40 0.75 23.00 -27.16
C VAL A 40 -0.12 21.97 -26.45
N LYS A 41 -1.29 21.64 -26.99
CA LYS A 41 -2.16 20.62 -26.40
C LYS A 41 -1.48 19.24 -26.38
N SER A 42 -0.81 18.86 -27.47
CA SER A 42 -0.12 17.57 -27.55
C SER A 42 1.07 17.50 -26.59
N ASP A 43 1.86 18.55 -26.49
CA ASP A 43 3.05 18.61 -25.63
C ASP A 43 2.65 18.62 -24.14
N VAL A 44 1.60 19.38 -23.79
CA VAL A 44 1.05 19.41 -22.42
C VAL A 44 0.46 18.05 -22.05
N LEU A 45 -0.32 17.42 -22.93
CA LEU A 45 -0.86 16.09 -22.66
C LEU A 45 0.24 15.02 -22.57
N GLY A 46 1.25 15.09 -23.43
CA GLY A 46 2.38 14.16 -23.39
C GLY A 46 3.23 14.29 -22.13
N SER A 47 3.48 15.52 -21.67
CA SER A 47 4.20 15.75 -20.41
C SER A 47 3.41 15.30 -19.18
N ILE A 48 2.08 15.51 -19.15
CA ILE A 48 1.20 14.97 -18.09
C ILE A 48 1.22 13.44 -18.08
N ASP A 49 1.13 12.79 -19.24
CA ASP A 49 1.15 11.33 -19.35
C ASP A 49 2.49 10.73 -18.88
N GLN A 50 3.60 11.37 -19.25
CA GLN A 50 4.93 10.99 -18.79
C GLN A 50 5.05 11.16 -17.26
N GLU A 51 4.66 12.31 -16.72
CA GLU A 51 4.72 12.59 -15.29
C GLU A 51 3.82 11.62 -14.49
N PHE A 52 2.66 11.27 -15.04
CA PHE A 52 1.77 10.26 -14.46
C PHE A 52 2.42 8.88 -14.43
N THR A 53 3.02 8.45 -15.55
CA THR A 53 3.74 7.17 -15.65
C THR A 53 4.89 7.11 -14.65
N GLU A 54 5.70 8.16 -14.55
CA GLU A 54 6.80 8.25 -13.58
C GLU A 54 6.28 8.21 -12.14
N THR A 55 5.15 8.86 -11.85
CA THR A 55 4.51 8.81 -10.54
C THR A 55 4.02 7.42 -10.21
N GLN A 56 3.37 6.73 -11.15
CA GLN A 56 2.90 5.36 -10.96
C GLN A 56 4.06 4.42 -10.65
N GLU A 57 5.17 4.51 -11.37
CA GLU A 57 6.36 3.70 -11.10
C GLU A 57 6.95 4.01 -9.71
N ARG A 58 7.02 5.29 -9.31
CA ARG A 58 7.46 5.64 -7.95
C ARG A 58 6.54 5.10 -6.87
N LEU A 59 5.21 5.21 -7.04
CA LEU A 59 4.23 4.69 -6.08
C LEU A 59 4.37 3.16 -5.95
N LYS A 60 4.51 2.47 -7.08
CA LYS A 60 4.72 1.02 -7.13
C LYS A 60 6.01 0.60 -6.44
N GLU A 61 7.11 1.33 -6.66
CA GLU A 61 8.38 1.08 -5.99
C GLU A 61 8.23 1.23 -4.47
N ILE A 62 7.66 2.35 -3.99
CA ILE A 62 7.43 2.59 -2.56
C ILE A 62 6.68 1.43 -1.90
N VAL A 63 5.57 0.99 -2.52
CA VAL A 63 4.78 -0.14 -2.00
C VAL A 63 5.58 -1.45 -2.03
N THR A 64 6.24 -1.74 -3.14
CA THR A 64 6.97 -3.00 -3.33
C THR A 64 8.15 -3.10 -2.37
N SER A 65 8.94 -2.03 -2.20
CA SER A 65 10.05 -1.97 -1.25
C SER A 65 9.54 -2.14 0.19
N SER A 66 8.46 -1.44 0.57
CA SER A 66 7.90 -1.54 1.92
C SER A 66 7.40 -2.95 2.26
N ILE A 67 6.75 -3.63 1.30
CA ILE A 67 6.32 -5.02 1.45
C ILE A 67 7.54 -5.96 1.52
N ALA A 68 8.56 -5.75 0.69
CA ALA A 68 9.76 -6.56 0.68
C ALA A 68 10.54 -6.45 2.01
N GLU A 69 10.68 -5.24 2.54
CA GLU A 69 11.27 -4.96 3.84
C GLU A 69 10.51 -5.68 4.96
N SER A 70 9.18 -5.51 5.04
CA SER A 70 8.34 -6.20 6.04
C SER A 70 8.45 -7.73 5.97
N LYS A 71 8.57 -8.31 4.76
CA LYS A 71 8.79 -9.75 4.59
C LYS A 71 10.18 -10.19 5.07
N SER A 72 11.21 -9.38 4.81
CA SER A 72 12.57 -9.62 5.27
C SER A 72 12.65 -9.60 6.79
N ASP A 73 12.02 -8.61 7.42
CA ASP A 73 11.91 -8.47 8.87
C ASP A 73 11.24 -9.67 9.53
N LEU A 74 10.09 -10.09 8.98
CA LEU A 74 9.39 -11.29 9.46
C LEU A 74 10.28 -12.54 9.34
N ARG A 75 11.03 -12.68 8.23
CA ARG A 75 11.97 -13.78 8.01
C ARG A 75 13.13 -13.76 8.99
N PHE A 76 13.66 -12.59 9.32
CA PHE A 76 14.69 -12.42 10.34
C PHE A 76 14.18 -12.92 11.70
N LEU A 77 13.02 -12.42 12.15
CA LEU A 77 12.40 -12.84 13.40
C LEU A 77 12.12 -14.35 13.43
N TYR A 78 11.57 -14.89 12.34
CA TYR A 78 11.28 -16.32 12.18
C TYR A 78 12.52 -17.21 12.29
N SER A 79 13.69 -16.68 11.88
CA SER A 79 14.95 -17.42 11.86
C SER A 79 15.68 -17.41 13.21
N THR A 80 15.11 -16.77 14.23
CA THR A 80 15.70 -16.73 15.57
C THR A 80 15.57 -18.07 16.30
N PRO A 81 16.55 -18.47 17.13
CA PRO A 81 16.49 -19.76 17.83
C PRO A 81 15.20 -20.05 18.61
N PRO A 82 14.60 -19.07 19.34
CA PRO A 82 13.38 -19.33 20.10
C PRO A 82 12.18 -19.78 19.27
N ILE A 83 12.06 -19.36 18.01
CA ILE A 83 10.96 -19.77 17.13
C ILE A 83 10.95 -21.29 16.94
N SER A 84 12.11 -21.89 16.78
CA SER A 84 12.25 -23.36 16.70
C SER A 84 12.24 -24.03 18.07
N GLY A 85 12.74 -23.36 19.11
CA GLY A 85 12.80 -23.88 20.48
C GLY A 85 11.43 -24.04 21.15
N LEU A 86 10.50 -23.11 20.91
CA LEU A 86 9.14 -23.16 21.46
C LEU A 86 8.42 -24.50 21.18
N PRO A 87 8.23 -24.93 19.91
CA PRO A 87 7.59 -26.21 19.64
C PRO A 87 8.42 -27.40 20.14
N ARG A 88 9.76 -27.33 20.15
CA ARG A 88 10.59 -28.40 20.69
C ARG A 88 10.34 -28.61 22.18
N ALA A 89 10.36 -27.55 22.97
CA ALA A 89 10.08 -27.63 24.41
C ALA A 89 8.64 -28.07 24.68
N GLU A 90 7.66 -27.49 23.96
CA GLU A 90 6.23 -27.84 24.11
C GLU A 90 5.99 -29.34 23.92
N PHE A 91 6.60 -29.95 22.90
CA PHE A 91 6.41 -31.38 22.60
C PHE A 91 7.30 -32.33 23.41
N ASN A 92 8.10 -31.82 24.35
CA ASN A 92 8.99 -32.61 25.22
C ASN A 92 8.87 -32.14 26.69
N ASP A 93 7.63 -32.13 27.21
CA ASP A 93 7.31 -31.85 28.62
C ASP A 93 7.82 -30.48 29.13
N GLY A 94 7.85 -29.49 28.23
CA GLY A 94 8.25 -28.12 28.54
C GLY A 94 9.76 -27.89 28.55
N ILE A 95 10.58 -28.85 28.13
CA ILE A 95 12.05 -28.77 28.09
C ILE A 95 12.55 -29.11 26.69
N ASP A 96 13.33 -28.21 26.09
CA ASP A 96 13.97 -28.45 24.80
C ASP A 96 15.03 -29.57 24.94
N PRO A 97 14.90 -30.70 24.23
CA PRO A 97 15.83 -31.82 24.36
C PRO A 97 17.23 -31.52 23.81
N TYR A 98 17.42 -30.45 23.04
CA TYR A 98 18.73 -30.10 22.46
C TYR A 98 19.67 -29.45 23.46
N ASP A 99 19.16 -28.54 24.30
CA ASP A 99 20.00 -27.70 25.18
C ASP A 99 19.46 -27.59 26.61
N GLY A 100 18.32 -28.21 26.92
CA GLY A 100 17.67 -28.16 28.23
C GLY A 100 16.94 -26.84 28.52
N THR A 101 16.83 -25.93 27.54
CA THR A 101 16.09 -24.67 27.71
C THR A 101 14.60 -24.95 27.90
N THR A 102 13.98 -24.40 28.94
CA THR A 102 12.55 -24.55 29.19
C THR A 102 11.69 -23.72 28.23
N TYR A 103 10.41 -24.09 28.07
CA TYR A 103 9.44 -23.32 27.29
C TYR A 103 9.39 -21.84 27.71
N ASN A 104 9.33 -21.57 29.02
CA ASN A 104 9.27 -20.22 29.56
C ASN A 104 10.55 -19.42 29.23
N GLN A 105 11.72 -20.04 29.31
CA GLN A 105 12.97 -19.38 28.91
C GLN A 105 13.00 -19.06 27.41
N TRP A 106 12.46 -19.94 26.55
CA TRP A 106 12.31 -19.62 25.12
C TRP A 106 11.34 -18.47 24.87
N LYS A 107 10.19 -18.47 25.58
CA LYS A 107 9.20 -17.41 25.54
C LYS A 107 9.79 -16.06 25.95
N GLU A 108 10.44 -15.97 27.11
CA GLU A 108 11.09 -14.74 27.60
C GLU A 108 12.18 -14.23 26.64
N ARG A 109 12.99 -15.12 26.07
CA ARG A 109 14.00 -14.75 25.05
C ARG A 109 13.34 -14.19 23.80
N LEU A 110 12.25 -14.79 23.33
CA LEU A 110 11.54 -14.31 22.14
C LEU A 110 10.85 -12.97 22.40
N GLU A 111 10.23 -12.79 23.57
CA GLU A 111 9.67 -11.51 24.00
C GLU A 111 10.74 -10.41 24.05
N THR A 112 11.93 -10.71 24.59
CA THR A 112 13.07 -9.77 24.59
C THR A 112 13.52 -9.39 23.18
N ILE A 113 13.60 -10.36 22.27
CA ILE A 113 13.94 -10.11 20.85
C ILE A 113 12.86 -9.24 20.19
N PHE A 114 11.58 -9.55 20.41
CA PHE A 114 10.47 -8.78 19.86
C PHE A 114 10.46 -7.34 20.38
N ILE A 115 10.71 -7.13 21.68
CA ILE A 115 10.81 -5.80 22.27
C ILE A 115 11.92 -5.01 21.58
N GLY A 116 13.15 -5.54 21.56
CA GLY A 116 14.29 -4.85 20.93
C GLY A 116 14.09 -4.62 19.43
N PHE A 117 13.46 -5.56 18.73
CA PHE A 117 13.12 -5.40 17.31
C PHE A 117 12.12 -4.26 17.11
N MET A 118 11.02 -4.23 17.87
CA MET A 118 9.99 -3.20 17.76
C MET A 118 10.51 -1.82 18.20
N GLU A 119 11.38 -1.73 19.19
CA GLU A 119 12.01 -0.46 19.58
C GLU A 119 12.79 0.19 18.43
N ASN A 120 13.34 -0.62 17.52
CA ASN A 120 14.09 -0.16 16.35
C ASN A 120 13.23 -0.08 15.06
N ASN A 121 12.01 -0.62 15.08
CA ASN A 121 11.09 -0.65 13.95
C ASN A 121 9.75 -0.01 14.33
N LEU A 122 9.69 1.32 14.22
CA LEU A 122 8.56 2.12 14.72
C LEU A 122 7.22 1.78 14.04
N ALA A 123 7.24 1.32 12.79
CA ALA A 123 6.02 0.92 12.08
C ALA A 123 5.43 -0.39 12.63
N VAL A 124 6.20 -1.21 13.35
CA VAL A 124 5.67 -2.45 13.94
C VAL A 124 4.99 -2.13 15.26
N GLU A 125 3.69 -2.41 15.30
CA GLU A 125 2.84 -2.17 16.46
C GLU A 125 2.71 -3.41 17.34
N GLN A 126 2.72 -4.61 16.72
CA GLN A 126 2.52 -5.87 17.44
C GLN A 126 3.28 -7.01 16.78
N LEU A 127 3.90 -7.85 17.61
CA LEU A 127 4.47 -9.14 17.24
C LEU A 127 3.80 -10.24 18.08
N ARG A 128 3.31 -11.29 17.44
CA ARG A 128 2.58 -12.36 18.13
C ARG A 128 2.97 -13.73 17.62
N VAL A 129 2.91 -14.71 18.52
CA VAL A 129 2.86 -16.13 18.18
C VAL A 129 1.47 -16.63 18.49
N ILE A 130 0.76 -17.18 17.51
CA ILE A 130 -0.61 -17.66 17.68
C ILE A 130 -0.66 -19.16 17.43
N ALA A 131 -1.19 -19.92 18.39
CA ALA A 131 -1.30 -21.36 18.29
C ALA A 131 -2.28 -21.76 17.18
N VAL A 132 -1.97 -22.83 16.44
CA VAL A 132 -2.90 -23.42 15.47
C VAL A 132 -3.76 -24.46 16.18
N THR A 133 -4.69 -23.99 17.01
CA THR A 133 -5.74 -24.79 17.67
C THR A 133 -7.13 -24.27 17.28
N ALA A 134 -8.20 -24.90 17.76
CA ALA A 134 -9.57 -24.45 17.50
C ALA A 134 -9.84 -23.03 18.03
N GLU A 135 -9.23 -22.67 19.15
CA GLU A 135 -9.36 -21.36 19.80
C GLU A 135 -8.43 -20.31 19.18
N GLY A 136 -7.34 -20.75 18.53
CA GLY A 136 -6.36 -19.84 17.96
C GLY A 136 -5.77 -18.89 19.00
N ARG A 137 -5.40 -19.41 20.17
CA ARG A 137 -4.96 -18.59 21.30
C ARG A 137 -3.58 -17.99 21.03
N GLU A 138 -3.41 -16.72 21.38
CA GLU A 138 -2.09 -16.08 21.46
C GLU A 138 -1.24 -16.82 22.51
N LEU A 139 0.00 -17.18 22.14
CA LEU A 139 1.00 -17.77 23.03
C LEU A 139 1.98 -16.70 23.53
N ILE A 140 2.29 -15.74 22.66
CA ILE A 140 3.17 -14.61 22.91
C ILE A 140 2.57 -13.40 22.21
N ARG A 141 2.57 -12.25 22.88
CA ARG A 141 2.20 -10.96 22.30
C ARG A 141 3.11 -9.89 22.88
N VAL A 142 3.83 -9.21 22.01
CA VAL A 142 4.53 -7.96 22.33
C VAL A 142 3.85 -6.85 21.54
N GLN A 143 3.65 -5.71 22.19
CA GLN A 143 2.91 -4.59 21.61
C GLN A 143 3.54 -3.26 21.97
N ARG A 144 3.29 -2.27 21.11
CA ARG A 144 3.59 -0.87 21.40
C ARG A 144 2.43 -0.25 22.19
N VAL A 145 2.76 0.45 23.27
CA VAL A 145 1.82 1.24 24.06
C VAL A 145 2.42 2.64 24.21
N GLY A 146 1.95 3.58 23.40
CA GLY A 146 2.54 4.91 23.30
C GLY A 146 3.99 4.84 22.84
N ALA A 147 4.91 5.36 23.66
CA ALA A 147 6.35 5.36 23.36
C ALA A 147 7.08 4.09 23.82
N SER A 148 6.45 3.23 24.61
CA SER A 148 7.05 2.00 25.15
C SER A 148 6.62 0.76 24.36
N VAL A 149 7.44 -0.28 24.44
CA VAL A 149 7.13 -1.61 23.95
C VAL A 149 7.11 -2.57 25.14
N GLU A 150 6.08 -3.41 25.23
CA GLU A 150 5.89 -4.33 26.35
C GLU A 150 5.42 -5.71 25.89
N ALA A 151 5.79 -6.74 26.66
CA ALA A 151 5.20 -8.06 26.55
C ALA A 151 3.89 -8.13 27.33
N VAL A 152 2.84 -8.65 26.70
CA VAL A 152 1.51 -8.81 27.29
C VAL A 152 1.50 -10.05 28.17
N PRO A 153 1.02 -9.96 29.43
CA PRO A 153 1.00 -11.10 30.35
C PRO A 153 -0.01 -12.17 29.91
N ASP A 154 0.27 -13.42 30.28
CA ASP A 154 -0.47 -14.61 29.81
C ASP A 154 -1.99 -14.58 30.06
N TYR A 155 -2.42 -13.92 31.14
CA TYR A 155 -3.83 -13.78 31.50
C TYR A 155 -4.59 -12.78 30.59
N SER A 156 -3.87 -11.96 29.82
CA SER A 156 -4.42 -10.98 28.88
C SER A 156 -4.33 -11.43 27.41
N LEU A 157 -3.74 -12.59 27.14
CA LEU A 157 -3.65 -13.17 25.80
C LEU A 157 -5.02 -13.62 25.28
N GLN A 158 -5.33 -13.28 24.03
CA GLN A 158 -6.67 -13.42 23.45
C GLN A 158 -6.81 -14.65 22.55
N ALA A 159 -8.05 -15.10 22.35
CA ALA A 159 -8.41 -16.03 21.28
C ALA A 159 -8.56 -15.26 19.96
N LYS A 160 -7.96 -15.76 18.88
CA LYS A 160 -7.91 -15.08 17.58
C LYS A 160 -8.41 -15.92 16.41
N SER A 161 -9.01 -17.09 16.67
CA SER A 161 -9.53 -17.95 15.60
C SER A 161 -10.64 -17.32 14.75
N GLY A 162 -11.39 -16.36 15.30
CA GLY A 162 -12.44 -15.61 14.58
C GLY A 162 -11.92 -14.48 13.68
N GLU A 163 -10.62 -14.17 13.71
CA GLU A 163 -10.06 -13.10 12.90
C GLU A 163 -9.87 -13.55 11.43
N PRO A 164 -10.14 -12.69 10.43
CA PRO A 164 -10.04 -13.06 9.01
C PRO A 164 -8.67 -13.59 8.58
N TYR A 165 -7.60 -13.13 9.24
CA TYR A 165 -6.24 -13.59 8.93
C TYR A 165 -5.92 -14.98 9.50
N PHE A 166 -6.68 -15.49 10.48
CA PHE A 166 -6.33 -16.73 11.18
C PHE A 166 -6.32 -17.93 10.25
N LEU A 167 -7.41 -18.15 9.50
CA LEU A 167 -7.55 -19.32 8.65
C LEU A 167 -6.46 -19.38 7.56
N PRO A 168 -6.23 -18.31 6.75
CA PRO A 168 -5.12 -18.28 5.79
C PRO A 168 -3.76 -18.52 6.44
N SER A 169 -3.47 -17.86 7.58
CA SER A 169 -2.19 -18.01 8.29
C SER A 169 -1.97 -19.43 8.80
N SER A 170 -3.04 -20.04 9.32
CA SER A 170 -3.03 -21.40 9.86
C SER A 170 -2.83 -22.46 8.80
N GLN A 171 -3.10 -22.16 7.52
CA GLN A 171 -3.04 -23.10 6.39
C GLN A 171 -1.71 -23.04 5.62
N LEU A 172 -0.86 -22.04 5.88
CA LEU A 172 0.40 -21.85 5.17
C LEU A 172 1.30 -23.08 5.19
N GLU A 173 1.96 -23.31 4.06
CA GLU A 173 3.03 -24.29 3.92
C GLU A 173 4.37 -23.71 4.39
N THR A 174 5.35 -24.59 4.63
CA THR A 174 6.70 -24.21 5.04
C THR A 174 7.27 -23.11 4.14
N ASN A 175 7.84 -22.06 4.74
CA ASN A 175 8.43 -20.89 4.08
C ASN A 175 7.45 -19.97 3.32
N GLN A 176 6.15 -20.25 3.31
CA GLN A 176 5.16 -19.32 2.76
C GLN A 176 4.92 -18.16 3.73
N ILE A 177 4.72 -16.96 3.16
CA ILE A 177 4.31 -15.77 3.91
C ILE A 177 2.95 -15.34 3.38
N TYR A 178 1.99 -15.19 4.28
CA TYR A 178 0.73 -14.51 3.99
C TYR A 178 0.84 -13.04 4.35
N MET A 179 0.19 -12.20 3.54
CA MET A 179 -0.02 -10.78 3.81
C MET A 179 -1.53 -10.54 3.78
N SER A 180 -2.09 -10.01 4.86
CA SER A 180 -3.51 -9.68 4.90
C SER A 180 -3.84 -8.49 4.00
N PRO A 181 -5.11 -8.34 3.58
CA PRO A 181 -5.62 -7.04 3.19
C PRO A 181 -5.34 -6.00 4.29
N LEU A 182 -5.19 -4.74 3.88
CA LEU A 182 -5.03 -3.64 4.82
C LEU A 182 -6.40 -3.35 5.45
N THR A 183 -6.47 -3.46 6.77
CA THR A 183 -7.69 -3.20 7.56
C THR A 183 -7.35 -2.42 8.81
N LEU A 184 -8.33 -1.73 9.38
CA LEU A 184 -8.16 -1.04 10.65
C LEU A 184 -7.84 -2.03 11.78
N ASN A 185 -7.02 -1.55 12.72
CA ASN A 185 -6.73 -2.27 13.95
C ASN A 185 -8.02 -2.41 14.77
N LYS A 186 -8.26 -3.61 15.29
CA LYS A 186 -9.41 -3.93 16.14
C LYS A 186 -8.92 -4.53 17.44
N GLU A 187 -9.43 -4.01 18.55
CA GLU A 187 -9.23 -4.59 19.88
C GLU A 187 -10.57 -4.97 20.48
N PHE A 188 -10.66 -6.19 21.01
CA PHE A 188 -11.92 -6.76 21.53
C PHE A 188 -13.10 -6.71 20.53
N GLY A 189 -12.80 -6.73 19.23
CA GLY A 189 -13.79 -6.66 18.14
C GLY A 189 -14.12 -5.24 17.67
N GLU A 190 -13.67 -4.21 18.38
CA GLU A 190 -13.96 -2.81 18.09
C GLU A 190 -12.79 -2.13 17.39
N VAL A 191 -13.08 -1.24 16.42
CA VAL A 191 -12.06 -0.44 15.73
C VAL A 191 -11.41 0.54 16.70
N VAL A 192 -10.07 0.57 16.70
CA VAL A 192 -9.29 1.49 17.55
C VAL A 192 -9.29 2.89 16.94
N PHE A 193 -9.47 3.91 17.79
CA PHE A 193 -9.31 5.32 17.44
C PHE A 193 -8.13 5.95 18.23
N PRO A 194 -7.26 6.78 17.61
CA PRO A 194 -7.23 7.17 16.20
C PRO A 194 -7.02 5.97 15.26
N TYR A 195 -7.56 6.05 14.04
CA TYR A 195 -7.54 4.92 13.10
C TYR A 195 -6.11 4.47 12.78
N GLN A 196 -5.89 3.17 12.92
CA GLN A 196 -4.61 2.52 12.66
C GLN A 196 -4.80 1.49 11.54
N PRO A 197 -4.50 1.82 10.28
CA PRO A 197 -4.49 0.84 9.20
C PRO A 197 -3.33 -0.14 9.38
N MET A 198 -3.63 -1.43 9.35
CA MET A 198 -2.68 -2.50 9.66
C MET A 198 -2.51 -3.43 8.47
N LEU A 199 -1.25 -3.63 8.07
CA LEU A 199 -0.82 -4.76 7.25
C LEU A 199 -0.33 -5.86 8.18
N ARG A 200 -0.82 -7.09 7.98
CA ARG A 200 -0.43 -8.23 8.82
C ARG A 200 0.31 -9.25 7.99
N PHE A 201 1.53 -9.57 8.40
CA PHE A 201 2.37 -10.56 7.74
C PHE A 201 2.51 -11.78 8.64
N SER A 202 2.27 -12.97 8.12
CA SER A 202 2.38 -14.20 8.91
C SER A 202 3.18 -15.30 8.23
N ILE A 203 3.88 -16.08 9.04
CA ILE A 203 4.69 -17.23 8.60
C ILE A 203 4.45 -18.41 9.56
N PRO A 204 4.23 -19.64 9.04
CA PRO A 204 3.88 -20.78 9.88
C PRO A 204 5.08 -21.32 10.65
N ILE A 205 4.87 -21.71 11.90
CA ILE A 205 5.84 -22.35 12.78
C ILE A 205 5.48 -23.83 12.89
N PHE A 206 6.46 -24.68 12.59
CA PHE A 206 6.36 -26.13 12.72
C PHE A 206 7.34 -26.63 13.78
N SER A 207 7.04 -27.78 14.36
CA SER A 207 8.05 -28.56 15.10
C SER A 207 9.04 -29.23 14.13
N ASP A 208 10.18 -29.65 14.67
CA ASP A 208 11.20 -30.42 13.93
C ASP A 208 10.66 -31.71 13.29
N LYS A 209 9.56 -32.26 13.82
CA LYS A 209 8.88 -33.44 13.28
C LYS A 209 7.88 -33.10 12.17
N GLY A 210 7.85 -31.85 11.70
CA GLY A 210 6.93 -31.35 10.67
C GLY A 210 5.50 -31.10 11.15
N LYS A 211 5.21 -31.28 12.44
CA LYS A 211 3.87 -31.00 13.00
C LYS A 211 3.66 -29.49 13.09
N ARG A 212 2.56 -28.99 12.52
CA ARG A 212 2.13 -27.58 12.63
C ARG A 212 1.88 -27.23 14.10
N TYR A 213 2.40 -26.08 14.53
CA TYR A 213 2.37 -25.66 15.93
C TYR A 213 1.65 -24.32 16.09
N ALA A 214 2.18 -23.29 15.44
CA ALA A 214 1.73 -21.91 15.58
C ALA A 214 1.98 -21.17 14.26
N PHE A 215 1.69 -19.87 14.21
CA PHE A 215 2.29 -18.98 13.24
C PHE A 215 2.79 -17.72 13.94
N LEU A 216 3.89 -17.17 13.43
CA LEU A 216 4.36 -15.84 13.78
C LEU A 216 3.56 -14.84 12.95
N ILE A 217 3.05 -13.78 13.56
CA ILE A 217 2.36 -12.68 12.87
C ILE A 217 2.91 -11.33 13.34
N MET A 218 3.16 -10.46 12.37
CA MET A 218 3.66 -9.10 12.55
C MET A 218 2.62 -8.11 12.01
N ASN A 219 2.17 -7.19 12.87
CA ASN A 219 1.23 -6.14 12.52
C ASN A 219 2.01 -4.83 12.31
N VAL A 220 1.97 -4.32 11.09
CA VAL A 220 2.67 -3.12 10.64
C VAL A 220 1.65 -2.00 10.41
N ASN A 221 1.84 -0.86 11.06
CA ASN A 221 1.07 0.35 10.88
C ASN A 221 1.39 1.00 9.54
N ALA A 222 0.40 1.06 8.66
CA ALA A 222 0.52 1.55 7.30
C ALA A 222 0.37 3.08 7.18
N ASN A 223 0.12 3.82 8.27
CA ASN A 223 -0.04 5.28 8.19
C ASN A 223 1.16 5.97 7.53
N ALA A 224 2.38 5.61 7.94
CA ALA A 224 3.60 6.19 7.36
C ALA A 224 3.75 5.87 5.86
N LEU A 225 3.36 4.66 5.45
CA LEU A 225 3.34 4.25 4.04
C LEU A 225 2.32 5.09 3.25
N ILE A 226 1.08 5.18 3.74
CA ILE A 226 0.01 5.95 3.10
C ILE A 226 0.40 7.43 2.99
N ASP A 227 0.97 8.02 4.04
CA ASP A 227 1.44 9.41 4.01
C ASP A 227 2.65 9.63 3.09
N ASN A 228 3.49 8.62 2.90
CA ASN A 228 4.55 8.68 1.88
C ASN A 228 3.96 8.66 0.46
N LEU A 229 2.99 7.78 0.21
CA LEU A 229 2.29 7.72 -1.08
C LEU A 229 1.57 9.03 -1.38
N LYS A 230 0.85 9.60 -0.41
CA LYS A 230 0.16 10.90 -0.55
C LYS A 230 1.10 12.03 -0.94
N ARG A 231 2.29 12.09 -0.35
CA ARG A 231 3.31 13.12 -0.65
C ARG A 231 4.00 12.93 -2.00
N THR A 232 3.89 11.73 -2.60
CA THR A 232 4.52 11.41 -3.89
C THR A 232 3.67 11.85 -5.08
N VAL A 233 2.37 12.09 -4.87
CA VAL A 233 1.43 12.55 -5.90
C VAL A 233 1.55 14.07 -6.11
N PHE A 234 1.41 14.52 -7.36
CA PHE A 234 1.59 15.91 -7.77
C PHE A 234 0.30 16.76 -7.66
N ASN A 235 0.43 18.08 -7.78
CA ASN A 235 -0.64 19.08 -7.55
C ASN A 235 -1.88 18.98 -8.47
N TYR A 236 -1.86 18.11 -9.48
CA TYR A 236 -2.96 17.96 -10.45
C TYR A 236 -3.55 16.54 -10.48
N SER A 237 -3.21 15.69 -9.50
CA SER A 237 -3.76 14.34 -9.38
C SER A 237 -4.13 14.01 -7.95
N ASP A 238 -5.18 13.19 -7.82
CA ASP A 238 -5.63 12.67 -6.54
C ASP A 238 -5.15 11.23 -6.37
N LEU A 239 -4.64 10.91 -5.17
CA LEU A 239 -4.34 9.54 -4.80
C LEU A 239 -5.62 8.84 -4.34
N ILE A 240 -5.92 7.69 -4.94
CA ILE A 240 -6.94 6.77 -4.45
C ILE A 240 -6.30 5.41 -4.28
N ILE A 241 -6.45 4.81 -3.09
CA ILE A 241 -5.97 3.46 -2.82
C ILE A 241 -7.20 2.59 -2.58
N SER A 242 -7.44 1.68 -3.51
CA SER A 242 -8.50 0.67 -3.43
C SER A 242 -7.88 -0.72 -3.26
N SER A 243 -8.58 -1.59 -2.57
CA SER A 243 -8.29 -3.02 -2.62
C SER A 243 -8.78 -3.63 -3.94
N SER A 244 -8.40 -4.89 -4.20
CA SER A 244 -8.93 -5.68 -5.32
C SER A 244 -10.42 -6.01 -5.21
N GLU A 245 -11.02 -5.88 -4.02
CA GLU A 245 -12.45 -6.06 -3.76
C GLU A 245 -13.25 -4.75 -3.96
N GLY A 246 -12.56 -3.63 -4.23
CA GLY A 246 -13.17 -2.34 -4.56
C GLY A 246 -13.48 -1.45 -3.35
N ASP A 247 -13.19 -1.86 -2.12
CA ASP A 247 -13.20 -0.97 -0.96
C ASP A 247 -12.00 -0.01 -0.98
N PHE A 248 -12.19 1.15 -0.36
CA PHE A 248 -11.18 2.20 -0.28
C PHE A 248 -10.39 2.10 1.02
N VAL A 249 -9.08 2.01 0.88
CA VAL A 249 -8.13 2.23 1.98
C VAL A 249 -7.94 3.72 2.18
N TYR A 250 -7.71 4.45 1.10
CA TYR A 250 -7.53 5.90 1.11
C TYR A 250 -8.28 6.55 -0.05
N HIS A 251 -8.87 7.70 0.24
CA HIS A 251 -9.61 8.51 -0.71
C HIS A 251 -9.56 9.99 -0.27
N PRO A 252 -9.53 10.98 -1.19
CA PRO A 252 -9.50 12.41 -0.85
C PRO A 252 -10.71 12.87 -0.02
N ILE A 253 -11.88 12.29 -0.27
CA ILE A 253 -13.09 12.45 0.57
C ILE A 253 -12.96 11.55 1.79
N GLU A 254 -12.90 12.15 2.98
CA GLU A 254 -12.67 11.47 4.27
C GLU A 254 -13.72 10.39 4.56
N GLU A 255 -14.99 10.62 4.23
CA GLU A 255 -16.09 9.66 4.44
C GLU A 255 -15.90 8.34 3.70
N TYR A 256 -15.03 8.30 2.67
CA TYR A 256 -14.78 7.10 1.87
C TYR A 256 -13.55 6.33 2.36
N GLN A 257 -12.76 6.88 3.28
CA GLN A 257 -11.56 6.21 3.76
C GLN A 257 -11.91 4.99 4.62
N PHE A 258 -11.07 3.95 4.51
CA PHE A 258 -11.25 2.67 5.23
C PHE A 258 -12.66 2.08 5.09
N SER A 259 -13.25 2.17 3.89
CA SER A 259 -14.67 1.84 3.70
C SER A 259 -15.00 0.40 4.07
N ARG A 260 -14.07 -0.55 3.88
CA ARG A 260 -14.21 -1.94 4.35
C ARG A 260 -14.56 -2.07 5.83
N ASP A 261 -13.99 -1.22 6.68
CA ASP A 261 -14.17 -1.30 8.13
C ASP A 261 -15.23 -0.33 8.64
N LEU A 262 -15.41 0.82 7.98
CA LEU A 262 -16.28 1.90 8.45
C LEU A 262 -17.63 1.96 7.73
N ASN A 263 -17.67 1.68 6.43
CA ASN A 263 -18.89 1.69 5.62
C ASN A 263 -18.76 0.80 4.37
N PRO A 264 -18.99 -0.52 4.49
CA PRO A 264 -18.78 -1.48 3.40
C PRO A 264 -19.66 -1.24 2.16
N GLU A 265 -20.69 -0.41 2.29
CA GLU A 265 -21.54 -0.03 1.17
C GLU A 265 -20.85 0.95 0.22
N ILE A 266 -19.74 1.58 0.61
CA ILE A 266 -18.95 2.48 -0.24
C ILE A 266 -17.86 1.67 -0.93
N THR A 267 -18.06 1.41 -2.22
CA THR A 267 -17.13 0.69 -3.07
C THR A 267 -16.86 1.44 -4.37
N TRP A 268 -15.77 1.09 -5.03
CA TRP A 268 -15.34 1.65 -6.31
C TRP A 268 -16.49 1.69 -7.33
N ASP A 269 -17.15 0.56 -7.56
CA ASP A 269 -18.21 0.44 -8.57
C ASP A 269 -19.48 1.25 -8.25
N LYS A 270 -19.66 1.65 -6.98
CA LYS A 270 -20.77 2.53 -6.58
C LYS A 270 -20.41 4.01 -6.66
N VAL A 271 -19.16 4.36 -6.41
CA VAL A 271 -18.66 5.75 -6.47
C VAL A 271 -18.30 6.15 -7.90
N TYR A 272 -17.74 5.22 -8.67
CA TYR A 272 -17.23 5.45 -10.02
C TYR A 272 -17.91 4.53 -11.04
N SER A 273 -18.26 5.09 -12.20
CA SER A 273 -18.84 4.34 -13.31
C SER A 273 -17.79 3.60 -14.16
N GLN A 274 -16.51 3.96 -14.00
CA GLN A 274 -15.41 3.33 -14.71
C GLN A 274 -14.91 2.14 -13.88
N LYS A 275 -14.79 0.96 -14.50
CA LYS A 275 -14.21 -0.21 -13.83
C LYS A 275 -12.72 0.01 -13.57
N VAL A 276 -12.22 -0.54 -12.46
CA VAL A 276 -10.77 -0.63 -12.20
C VAL A 276 -10.11 -1.37 -13.37
N GLN A 277 -9.23 -0.66 -14.09
CA GLN A 277 -8.40 -1.28 -15.12
C GLN A 277 -7.10 -1.73 -14.47
N TYR A 278 -6.92 -3.03 -14.36
CA TYR A 278 -5.65 -3.61 -13.95
C TYR A 278 -4.70 -3.53 -15.15
N GLN A 279 -3.60 -2.79 -15.02
CA GLN A 279 -2.47 -3.01 -15.92
C GLN A 279 -1.87 -4.36 -15.53
N ASP A 280 -1.89 -5.32 -16.45
CA ASP A 280 -1.25 -6.62 -16.27
C ASP A 280 0.24 -6.41 -15.97
N SER A 281 0.63 -6.41 -14.69
CA SER A 281 2.03 -6.46 -14.30
C SER A 281 2.52 -7.88 -14.45
N ILE A 282 3.30 -8.10 -15.51
CA ILE A 282 4.37 -9.10 -15.72
C ILE A 282 4.39 -10.26 -14.70
N ARG A 283 4.14 -11.47 -15.22
CA ARG A 283 4.36 -12.77 -14.55
C ARG A 283 5.73 -12.89 -13.88
#